data_AF-A0A1S1QWM7-F1
#
_entry.id   AF-A0A1S1QWM7-F1
#
_cell.length_a   1.000
_cell.length_b   1.000
_cell.length_c   1.000
_cell.angle_alpha   90.00
_cell.angle_beta   90.00
_cell.angle_gamma   90.00
#
_symmetry.space_group_name_H-M   'P 1'
#
loop_
_entity.id
_entity.type
_entity.pdbx_description
1 polymer ?
#
loop_
_entity_poly.entity_id
_entity_poly.type
_entity_poly.pdbx_seq_one_letter_code
_entity_poly.pdbx_strand_id
1 'polypeptide(L)'
;MSPVLASSRAGNLVRALIIIALLVLIMRTAYLLWVFHTPAWTSRPQDIHYCGGWYERTETPDLTGGEARKLAGGRLDQVMRSPVLRPIAAYRPGSSCPRYIFAKVGSDTYVSYEITDD
;
A
#
# COMPACT_ATOMS: atom_id res chain seq x y z
N MET A 1 -15.70 7.76 -56.92
CA MET A 1 -15.02 7.49 -55.63
C MET A 1 -14.84 5.99 -55.51
N SER A 2 -13.60 5.47 -55.55
CA SER A 2 -13.36 4.02 -55.58
C SER A 2 -13.80 3.34 -54.28
N PRO A 3 -14.61 2.25 -54.34
CA PRO A 3 -15.20 1.58 -53.18
C PRO A 3 -14.18 0.82 -52.30
N VAL A 4 -12.92 0.74 -52.73
CA VAL A 4 -11.83 0.04 -52.04
C VAL A 4 -11.30 0.80 -50.81
N LEU A 5 -11.59 2.11 -50.70
CA LEU A 5 -11.13 2.95 -49.58
C LEU A 5 -12.11 3.02 -48.39
N ALA A 6 -13.35 2.53 -48.56
CA ALA A 6 -14.34 2.53 -47.50
C ALA A 6 -14.12 1.41 -46.46
N SER A 7 -13.66 0.23 -46.90
CA SER A 7 -13.36 -0.91 -46.02
C SER A 7 -12.12 -0.66 -45.15
N SER A 8 -11.11 0.06 -45.65
CA SER A 8 -9.88 0.35 -44.91
C SER A 8 -10.09 1.36 -43.77
N ARG A 9 -11.06 2.28 -43.90
CA ARG A 9 -11.39 3.24 -42.83
C ARG A 9 -12.00 2.55 -41.62
N ALA A 10 -12.93 1.61 -41.84
CA ALA A 10 -13.52 0.83 -40.75
C ALA A 10 -12.49 -0.08 -40.07
N GLY A 11 -11.64 -0.77 -40.84
CA GLY A 11 -10.55 -1.58 -40.30
C GLY A 11 -9.53 -0.76 -39.51
N ASN A 12 -9.17 0.43 -40.00
CA ASN A 12 -8.27 1.35 -39.30
C ASN A 12 -8.89 1.91 -38.02
N LEU A 13 -10.20 2.20 -38.03
CA LEU A 13 -10.94 2.63 -36.84
C LEU A 13 -10.92 1.55 -35.75
N VAL A 14 -11.25 0.30 -36.12
CA VAL A 14 -11.26 -0.83 -35.17
C VAL A 14 -9.86 -1.07 -34.62
N ARG A 15 -8.82 -1.02 -35.46
CA ARG A 15 -7.43 -1.17 -35.03
C ARG A 15 -7.01 -0.06 -34.05
N ALA A 16 -7.39 1.20 -34.33
CA ALA A 16 -7.11 2.31 -33.44
C ALA A 16 -7.80 2.15 -32.08
N LEU A 17 -9.07 1.71 -32.06
CA LEU A 17 -9.80 1.46 -30.82
C LEU A 17 -9.14 0.35 -29.98
N ILE A 18 -8.68 -0.73 -30.61
CA ILE A 18 -7.97 -1.82 -29.92
C ILE A 18 -6.67 -1.31 -29.29
N ILE A 19 -5.89 -0.51 -30.03
CA ILE A 19 -4.63 0.06 -29.52
C ILE A 19 -4.87 1.00 -28.34
N ILE A 20 -5.89 1.87 -28.43
CA ILE A 20 -6.27 2.77 -27.33
C ILE A 20 -6.70 1.96 -26.10
N ALA A 21 -7.52 0.93 -26.28
CA ALA A 21 -7.96 0.07 -25.17
C ALA A 21 -6.77 -0.62 -24.48
N LEU A 22 -5.81 -1.14 -25.26
CA LEU A 22 -4.56 -1.71 -24.73
C LEU A 22 -3.73 -0.69 -23.94
N LEU A 23 -3.53 0.51 -24.50
CA LEU A 23 -2.80 1.58 -23.81
C LEU A 23 -3.46 1.97 -22.50
N VAL A 24 -4.79 2.11 -22.48
CA VAL A 24 -5.54 2.44 -21.26
C VAL A 24 -5.39 1.34 -20.20
N LEU A 25 -5.45 0.06 -20.59
CA LEU A 25 -5.26 -1.06 -19.66
C LEU A 25 -3.84 -1.09 -19.09
N ILE A 26 -2.82 -0.85 -19.92
CA ILE A 26 -1.42 -0.78 -19.48
C ILE A 26 -1.22 0.40 -18.54
N MET A 27 -1.69 1.60 -18.90
CA MET A 27 -1.58 2.79 -18.06
C MET A 27 -2.32 2.63 -16.74
N ARG A 28 -3.51 2.03 -16.74
CA ARG A 28 -4.24 1.67 -15.52
C ARG A 28 -3.41 0.73 -14.64
N THR A 29 -2.80 -0.29 -15.23
CA THR A 29 -1.99 -1.27 -14.50
C THR A 29 -0.73 -0.62 -13.94
N ALA A 30 -0.04 0.20 -14.73
CA ALA A 30 1.14 0.94 -14.30
C ALA A 30 0.81 1.94 -13.17
N TYR A 31 -0.32 2.66 -13.28
CA TYR A 31 -0.81 3.55 -12.23
C TYR A 31 -1.12 2.78 -10.95
N LEU A 32 -1.82 1.64 -11.05
CA LEU A 32 -2.12 0.80 -9.91
C LEU A 32 -0.82 0.27 -9.27
N LEU A 33 0.09 -0.29 -10.07
CA LEU A 33 1.40 -0.75 -9.59
C LEU A 33 2.16 0.36 -8.88
N TRP A 34 2.21 1.57 -9.46
CA TRP A 34 2.83 2.74 -8.83
C TRP A 34 2.19 3.08 -7.49
N VAL A 35 0.85 3.23 -7.44
CA VAL A 35 0.11 3.52 -6.21
C VAL A 35 0.34 2.47 -5.12
N PHE A 36 0.51 1.20 -5.51
CA PHE A 36 0.84 0.11 -4.59
C PHE A 36 2.34 0.01 -4.25
N HIS A 37 3.26 0.54 -5.07
CA HIS A 37 4.71 0.53 -4.81
C HIS A 37 5.23 1.77 -4.08
N THR A 38 4.58 2.92 -4.21
CA THR A 38 4.91 4.06 -3.34
C THR A 38 4.53 3.73 -1.91
N PRO A 39 5.44 3.85 -0.92
CA PRO A 39 5.12 3.64 0.48
C PRO A 39 4.02 4.62 0.90
N ALA A 40 2.79 4.12 0.96
CA ALA A 40 1.59 4.92 1.10
C ALA A 40 1.32 5.40 2.54
N TRP A 41 2.36 5.45 3.38
CA TRP A 41 2.29 6.01 4.73
C TRP A 41 2.94 7.38 4.84
N THR A 42 3.18 8.06 3.71
CA THR A 42 3.33 9.52 3.73
C THR A 42 2.12 10.22 4.36
N SER A 43 0.92 9.65 4.25
CA SER A 43 -0.30 10.21 4.85
C SER A 43 -0.37 10.06 6.37
N ARG A 44 0.47 9.21 6.97
CA ARG A 44 0.60 8.97 8.43
C ARG A 44 -0.78 9.06 9.14
N PRO A 45 -1.72 8.13 8.86
CA PRO A 45 -3.06 8.19 9.42
C PRO A 45 -3.02 8.29 10.95
N GLN A 46 -4.00 8.98 11.54
CA GLN A 46 -4.06 9.15 12.98
C GLN A 46 -4.41 7.83 13.69
N ASP A 47 -5.21 6.98 13.06
CA ASP A 47 -5.75 5.74 13.61
C ASP A 47 -5.67 4.58 12.62
N ILE A 48 -5.47 3.37 13.13
CA ILE A 48 -5.38 2.15 12.32
C ILE A 48 -6.10 0.99 13.00
N HIS A 49 -6.85 0.21 12.21
CA HIS A 49 -7.54 -0.97 12.74
C HIS A 49 -6.73 -2.25 12.50
N TYR A 50 -6.28 -2.89 13.59
CA TYR A 50 -5.50 -4.11 13.55
C TYR A 50 -5.90 -5.06 14.69
N CYS A 51 -5.81 -6.37 14.45
CA CYS A 51 -6.16 -7.37 15.47
C CYS A 51 -7.56 -7.23 16.09
N GLY A 52 -8.51 -6.59 15.41
CA GLY A 52 -9.87 -6.37 15.92
C GLY A 52 -10.02 -5.16 16.86
N GLY A 53 -8.97 -4.35 17.04
CA GLY A 53 -9.00 -3.11 17.80
C GLY A 53 -8.41 -1.94 17.01
N TRP A 54 -8.64 -0.74 17.53
CA TRP A 54 -8.04 0.49 17.01
C TRP A 54 -6.70 0.76 17.69
N TYR A 55 -5.80 1.37 16.94
CA TYR A 55 -4.51 1.83 17.41
C TYR A 55 -4.33 3.27 16.97
N GLU A 56 -3.94 4.12 17.90
CA GLU A 56 -3.71 5.54 17.65
C GLU A 56 -2.23 5.81 17.45
N ARG A 57 -1.93 6.69 16.50
CA ARG A 57 -0.58 7.15 16.20
C ARG A 57 -0.03 7.89 17.41
N THR A 58 1.12 7.47 17.90
CA THR A 58 1.80 8.21 18.97
C THR A 58 2.41 9.50 18.41
N GLU A 59 2.42 10.57 19.19
CA GLU A 59 3.04 11.86 18.81
C GLU A 59 4.58 11.81 18.75
N THR A 60 5.17 10.65 19.04
CA THR A 60 6.61 10.45 19.01
C THR A 60 7.19 10.61 17.60
N PRO A 61 8.45 11.07 17.48
CA PRO A 61 9.14 11.11 16.19
C PRO A 61 9.18 9.74 15.50
N ASP A 62 9.33 9.78 14.18
CA ASP A 62 9.53 8.57 13.39
C ASP A 62 10.71 7.75 13.95
N LEU A 63 10.48 6.46 14.16
CA LEU A 63 11.43 5.53 14.76
C LEU A 63 12.25 4.83 13.70
N THR A 64 13.52 4.55 14.02
CA THR A 64 14.35 3.62 13.26
C THR A 64 13.89 2.18 13.48
N GLY A 65 14.26 1.24 12.59
CA GLY A 65 13.95 -0.18 12.80
C GLY A 65 14.60 -0.76 14.06
N GLY A 66 15.70 -0.17 14.53
CA GLY A 66 16.35 -0.52 15.81
C GLY A 66 15.53 -0.08 17.01
N GLU A 67 15.01 1.16 17.01
CA GLU A 67 14.15 1.69 18.06
C GLU A 67 12.80 0.97 18.10
N ALA A 68 12.21 0.69 16.94
CA ALA A 68 10.97 -0.09 16.86
C ALA A 68 11.14 -1.47 17.51
N ARG A 69 12.25 -2.19 17.25
CA ARG A 69 12.54 -3.48 17.90
C ARG A 69 12.74 -3.35 19.41
N LYS A 70 13.38 -2.29 19.88
CA LYS A 70 13.55 -2.01 21.32
C LYS A 70 12.20 -1.76 22.00
N LEU A 71 11.35 -0.92 21.40
CA LEU A 71 10.02 -0.59 21.92
C LEU A 71 9.11 -1.83 21.93
N ALA A 72 9.20 -2.63 20.87
CA ALA A 72 8.44 -3.85 20.75
C ALA A 72 8.92 -4.96 21.71
N GLY A 73 10.17 -4.90 22.19
CA GLY A 73 10.74 -5.93 23.07
C GLY A 73 11.11 -7.23 22.36
N GLY A 74 11.31 -7.21 21.03
CA GLY A 74 11.58 -8.42 20.26
C GLY A 74 11.71 -8.22 18.74
N ARG A 75 11.70 -9.33 18.00
CA ARG A 75 11.76 -9.32 16.54
C ARG A 75 10.41 -8.92 15.96
N LEU A 76 10.40 -7.90 15.12
CA LEU A 76 9.18 -7.49 14.42
C LEU A 76 8.78 -8.53 13.37
N ASP A 77 7.53 -8.97 13.42
CA ASP A 77 6.91 -9.74 12.36
C ASP A 77 6.26 -8.77 11.36
N GLN A 78 6.55 -8.97 10.07
CA GLN A 78 6.04 -8.11 9.01
C GLN A 78 4.79 -8.72 8.41
N VAL A 79 3.67 -8.03 8.59
CA VAL A 79 2.38 -8.42 8.05
C VAL A 79 1.99 -7.44 6.96
N MET A 80 1.78 -7.95 5.75
CA MET A 80 1.19 -7.18 4.65
C MET A 80 -0.33 -7.37 4.66
N ARG A 81 -1.11 -6.29 4.76
CA ARG A 81 -2.57 -6.34 4.57
C ARG A 81 -2.98 -5.91 3.16
N SER A 82 -3.91 -6.67 2.58
CA SER A 82 -4.59 -6.46 1.30
C SER A 82 -5.95 -5.76 1.54
N PRO A 83 -6.48 -4.88 0.65
CA PRO A 83 -6.26 -4.83 -0.81
C PRO A 83 -5.17 -3.87 -1.28
N VAL A 84 -4.52 -3.16 -0.36
CA VAL A 84 -3.49 -2.16 -0.63
C VAL A 84 -2.22 -2.55 0.13
N LEU A 85 -1.52 -3.58 -0.36
CA LEU A 85 -0.31 -4.23 0.20
C LEU A 85 0.65 -3.25 0.88
N ARG A 86 0.38 -2.91 2.14
CA ARG A 86 1.14 -1.93 2.91
C ARG A 86 1.83 -2.66 4.07
N PRO A 87 3.16 -2.54 4.19
CA PRO A 87 3.90 -3.23 5.23
C PRO A 87 3.62 -2.61 6.60
N ILE A 88 3.07 -3.43 7.49
CA ILE A 88 2.97 -3.13 8.91
C ILE A 88 3.88 -4.13 9.63
N ALA A 89 4.67 -3.65 10.58
CA ALA A 89 5.53 -4.46 11.41
C ALA A 89 4.99 -4.42 12.85
N ALA A 90 4.92 -5.56 13.51
CA ALA A 90 4.53 -5.61 14.93
C ALA A 90 5.24 -6.75 15.64
N TYR A 91 5.49 -6.63 16.94
CA TYR A 91 5.97 -7.75 17.73
C TYR A 91 4.81 -8.43 18.43
N ARG A 92 4.59 -9.69 18.09
CA ARG A 92 3.58 -10.54 18.73
C ARG A 92 4.28 -11.64 19.52
N PRO A 93 4.32 -11.57 20.87
CA PRO A 93 4.75 -12.69 21.68
C PRO A 93 3.63 -13.76 21.69
N GLY A 94 3.59 -14.62 20.66
CA GLY A 94 2.63 -15.72 20.55
C GLY A 94 1.42 -15.41 19.64
N SER A 95 0.19 -15.52 20.16
CA SER A 95 -1.07 -15.30 19.41
C SER A 95 -1.86 -14.05 19.85
N SER A 96 -1.31 -13.23 20.75
CA SER A 96 -1.98 -12.06 21.31
C SER A 96 -1.94 -10.84 20.38
N CYS A 97 -2.81 -9.86 20.56
CA CYS A 97 -2.69 -8.59 19.86
C CYS A 97 -1.49 -7.80 20.40
N PRO A 98 -0.60 -7.27 19.54
CA PRO A 98 0.55 -6.50 19.99
C PRO A 98 0.09 -5.17 20.60
N ARG A 99 0.76 -4.66 21.63
CA ARG A 99 0.46 -3.32 22.18
C ARG A 99 0.88 -2.20 21.22
N TYR A 100 2.02 -2.40 20.54
CA TYR A 100 2.58 -1.45 19.59
C TYR A 100 2.61 -2.02 18.18
N ILE A 101 2.26 -1.16 17.23
CA ILE A 101 2.36 -1.44 15.80
C ILE A 101 3.24 -0.38 15.15
N PHE A 102 4.05 -0.80 14.19
CA PHE A 102 5.00 0.05 13.50
C PHE A 102 4.70 0.03 12.00
N ALA A 103 4.25 1.16 11.48
CA ALA A 103 4.00 1.30 10.06
C ALA A 103 5.25 1.80 9.34
N LYS A 104 5.67 1.09 8.29
CA LYS A 104 6.90 1.45 7.56
C LYS A 104 6.63 2.60 6.59
N VAL A 105 7.26 3.75 6.84
CA VAL A 105 7.17 4.98 6.01
C VAL A 105 8.38 5.20 5.11
N GLY A 106 9.52 4.59 5.44
CA GLY A 106 10.78 4.70 4.69
C GLY A 106 11.54 3.38 4.62
N SER A 107 12.81 3.41 4.25
CA SER A 107 13.66 2.20 4.18
C SER A 107 13.89 1.58 5.57
N ASP A 108 14.19 2.41 6.56
CA ASP A 108 14.36 2.05 7.98
C ASP A 108 13.59 3.00 8.92
N THR A 109 12.52 3.62 8.43
CA THR A 109 11.75 4.63 9.16
C THR A 109 10.33 4.13 9.40
N TYR A 110 9.86 4.24 10.63
CA TYR A 110 8.59 3.70 11.09
C TYR A 110 7.81 4.74 11.89
N VAL A 111 6.49 4.75 11.73
CA VAL A 111 5.57 5.47 12.61
C VAL A 111 4.99 4.47 13.61
N SER A 112 4.94 4.83 14.89
CA SER A 112 4.39 3.97 15.94
C SER A 112 2.92 4.27 16.21
N TYR A 113 2.21 3.20 16.54
CA TYR A 113 0.81 3.19 16.91
C TYR A 113 0.65 2.37 18.18
N GLU A 114 -0.15 2.84 19.12
CA GLU A 114 -0.45 2.18 20.38
C GLU A 114 -1.93 1.82 20.44
N ILE A 115 -2.25 0.66 21.01
CA ILE A 115 -3.64 0.20 21.16
C ILE A 115 -4.45 1.22 21.98
N THR A 116 -5.66 1.53 21.53
CA THR A 116 -6.63 2.30 22.31
C THR A 116 -7.41 1.32 23.19
N ASP A 117 -7.42 1.52 24.52
CA ASP A 117 -8.06 0.64 25.52
C ASP A 117 -9.62 0.67 25.51
N ASP A 118 -10.25 0.92 24.36
CA ASP A 118 -11.72 0.90 24.20
C ASP A 118 -12.31 -0.51 24.19
#